data_AF-A0A7K3FV00-F1
#
_entry.id   AF-A0A7K3FV00-F1
#
_cell.length_a   1.000
_cell.length_b   1.000
_cell.length_c   1.000
_cell.angle_alpha   90.00
_cell.angle_beta   90.00
_cell.angle_gamma   90.00
#
_symmetry.space_group_name_H-M   'P 1'
#
loop_
_entity.id
_entity.type
_entity.pdbx_description
1 polymer ?
#
loop_
_entity_poly.entity_id
_entity_poly.type
_entity_poly.pdbx_seq_one_letter_code
_entity_poly.pdbx_strand_id
1 'polypeptide(L)'
;LADLARHVGAVHRWAEHLVRTRSAVRVLAEDLPLDPPADPAAHADWLVAGAERFAATARAADPDAPVWSPGADPHVRHYPRRVLFETLVHLADAELAVDGKTGPLDPGTAADAVDHFLTDAPYIGRIAEPVSRLGRDGAVLRLAARDTGAVWTLVLGGGGFTWTRGSGGAQPTAAVEADAGELLLLLHHRYGADEPCFAHTGDRSLLDAWLAATAP
;
A
#
# COMPACT_ATOMS: atom_id res chain seq x y z
N LEU A 1 -8.43 -12.86 12.69
CA LEU A 1 -8.90 -11.51 13.12
C LEU A 1 -8.13 -10.94 14.30
N ALA A 2 -7.91 -11.68 15.41
CA ALA A 2 -7.18 -11.16 16.56
C ALA A 2 -5.77 -10.62 16.23
N ASP A 3 -4.99 -11.35 15.44
CA ASP A 3 -3.65 -10.90 15.00
C ASP A 3 -3.71 -9.68 14.09
N LEU A 4 -4.73 -9.61 13.22
CA LEU A 4 -4.95 -8.48 12.33
C LEU A 4 -5.29 -7.21 13.13
N ALA A 5 -6.19 -7.30 14.11
CA ALA A 5 -6.53 -6.18 14.99
C ALA A 5 -5.31 -5.72 15.81
N ARG A 6 -4.49 -6.67 16.31
CA ARG A 6 -3.23 -6.35 16.98
C ARG A 6 -2.22 -5.69 16.05
N HIS A 7 -2.13 -6.14 14.80
CA HIS A 7 -1.22 -5.55 13.81
C HIS A 7 -1.61 -4.11 13.46
N VAL A 8 -2.86 -3.88 13.07
CA VAL A 8 -3.34 -2.54 12.71
C VAL A 8 -3.29 -1.58 13.91
N GLY A 9 -3.62 -2.05 15.12
CA GLY A 9 -3.45 -1.25 16.33
C GLY A 9 -1.99 -0.89 16.63
N ALA A 10 -1.04 -1.78 16.34
CA ALA A 10 0.39 -1.52 16.46
C ALA A 10 0.86 -0.45 15.46
N VAL A 11 0.36 -0.51 14.22
CA VAL A 11 0.65 0.48 13.17
C VAL A 11 0.21 1.88 13.56
N HIS A 12 -1.02 2.04 14.06
CA HIS A 12 -1.49 3.35 14.50
C HIS A 12 -0.57 3.94 15.59
N ARG A 13 -0.14 3.12 16.55
CA ARG A 13 0.74 3.56 17.64
C ARG A 13 2.17 3.85 17.16
N TRP A 14 2.69 3.06 16.22
CA TRP A 14 3.98 3.31 15.60
C TRP A 14 3.99 4.62 14.81
N ALA A 15 2.96 4.87 14.00
CA ALA A 15 2.79 6.10 13.27
C ALA A 15 2.60 7.31 14.21
N GLU A 16 1.79 7.16 15.27
CA GLU A 16 1.63 8.17 16.32
C GLU A 16 2.98 8.53 16.94
N HIS A 17 3.78 7.53 17.30
CA HIS A 17 5.09 7.75 17.88
C HIS A 17 5.96 8.57 16.94
N LEU A 18 6.06 8.19 15.66
CA LEU A 18 6.91 8.87 14.68
C LEU A 18 6.47 10.30 14.44
N VAL A 19 5.17 10.56 14.31
CA VAL A 19 4.64 11.93 14.13
C VAL A 19 4.88 12.78 15.39
N ARG A 20 4.62 12.23 16.58
CA ARG A 20 4.77 12.95 17.85
C ARG A 20 6.22 13.30 18.16
N THR A 21 7.15 12.36 17.94
CA THR A 21 8.57 12.55 18.25
C THR A 21 9.35 13.18 17.10
N ARG A 22 8.79 13.17 15.88
CA ARG A 22 9.45 13.62 14.64
C ARG A 22 10.82 12.97 14.48
N SER A 23 10.88 11.66 14.76
CA SER A 23 12.14 10.91 14.69
C SER A 23 12.80 11.12 13.33
N ALA A 24 14.09 11.51 13.34
CA ALA A 24 14.88 11.66 12.11
C ALA A 24 15.42 10.31 11.58
N VAL A 25 15.23 9.22 12.34
CA VAL A 25 15.71 7.88 12.00
C VAL A 25 14.58 6.86 12.06
N ARG A 26 14.79 5.72 11.40
CA ARG A 26 13.89 4.58 11.47
C ARG A 26 13.73 4.10 12.91
N VAL A 27 12.49 3.92 13.33
CA VAL A 27 12.11 3.23 14.58
C VAL A 27 11.28 2.02 14.18
N LEU A 28 11.64 0.82 14.65
CA LEU A 28 10.83 -0.38 14.38
C LEU A 28 9.68 -0.46 15.38
N ALA A 29 8.54 -1.01 14.96
CA ALA A 29 7.38 -1.17 15.83
C ALA A 29 7.68 -2.10 17.04
N GLU A 30 8.57 -3.09 16.86
CA GLU A 30 9.02 -4.00 17.91
C GLU A 30 9.90 -3.35 18.99
N ASP A 31 10.54 -2.22 18.66
CA ASP A 31 11.34 -1.44 19.61
C ASP A 31 10.49 -0.52 20.49
N LEU A 32 9.18 -0.41 20.20
CA LEU A 32 8.27 0.44 20.94
C LEU A 32 7.54 -0.37 22.02
N PRO A 33 7.35 0.20 23.23
CA PRO A 33 6.48 -0.38 24.24
C PRO A 33 5.02 -0.17 23.83
N LEU A 34 4.54 -0.99 22.90
CA LEU A 34 3.18 -0.89 22.36
C LEU A 34 2.13 -1.44 23.32
N ASP A 35 2.53 -2.36 24.22
CA ASP A 35 1.71 -3.00 25.24
C ASP A 35 0.33 -3.45 24.73
N PRO A 36 0.27 -4.37 23.74
CA PRO A 36 -1.00 -4.96 23.35
C PRO A 36 -1.62 -5.76 24.52
N PRO A 37 -2.95 -5.71 24.73
CA PRO A 37 -3.61 -6.51 25.76
C PRO A 37 -3.33 -8.00 25.58
N ALA A 38 -3.19 -8.73 26.69
CA ALA A 38 -3.00 -10.18 26.64
C ALA A 38 -4.27 -10.92 26.16
N ASP A 39 -5.44 -10.36 26.43
CA ASP A 39 -6.73 -10.91 25.99
C ASP A 39 -7.05 -10.45 24.56
N PRO A 40 -7.15 -11.36 23.57
CA PRO A 40 -7.53 -11.03 22.20
C PRO A 40 -8.87 -10.32 22.08
N ALA A 41 -9.81 -10.52 23.01
CA ALA A 41 -11.11 -9.85 22.99
C ALA A 41 -10.97 -8.32 23.16
N ALA A 42 -9.89 -7.86 23.80
CA ALA A 42 -9.61 -6.44 24.00
C ALA A 42 -8.85 -5.78 22.83
N HIS A 43 -8.45 -6.54 21.79
CA HIS A 43 -7.70 -5.97 20.66
C HIS A 43 -8.50 -4.95 19.85
N ALA A 44 -9.82 -5.12 19.72
CA ALA A 44 -10.67 -4.18 18.98
C ALA A 44 -10.66 -2.79 19.64
N ASP A 45 -10.92 -2.73 20.95
CA ASP A 45 -10.87 -1.48 21.71
C ASP A 45 -9.46 -0.87 21.72
N TRP A 46 -8.42 -1.71 21.79
CA TRP A 46 -7.04 -1.25 21.74
C TRP A 46 -6.65 -0.67 20.38
N LEU A 47 -7.16 -1.23 19.27
CA LEU A 47 -7.01 -0.68 17.93
C LEU A 47 -7.71 0.68 17.84
N VAL A 48 -8.98 0.78 18.25
CA VAL A 48 -9.75 2.04 18.19
C VAL A 48 -9.03 3.13 18.98
N ALA A 49 -8.59 2.85 20.20
CA ALA A 49 -7.82 3.79 21.00
C ALA A 49 -6.48 4.18 20.33
N GLY A 50 -5.84 3.26 19.61
CA GLY A 50 -4.66 3.52 18.77
C GLY A 50 -4.96 4.52 17.67
N ALA A 51 -6.02 4.25 16.90
CA ALA A 51 -6.45 5.09 15.78
C ALA A 51 -6.85 6.50 16.23
N GLU A 52 -7.62 6.63 17.31
CA GLU A 52 -8.03 7.93 17.86
C GLU A 52 -6.83 8.78 18.29
N ARG A 53 -5.88 8.18 19.01
CA ARG A 53 -4.64 8.88 19.41
C ARG A 53 -3.82 9.31 18.20
N PHE A 54 -3.60 8.41 17.24
CA PHE A 54 -2.87 8.75 16.02
C PHE A 54 -3.55 9.91 15.28
N ALA A 55 -4.86 9.84 15.09
CA ALA A 55 -5.61 10.87 14.39
C ALA A 55 -5.56 12.22 15.11
N ALA A 56 -5.59 12.24 16.45
CA ALA A 56 -5.42 13.45 17.23
C ALA A 56 -4.01 14.05 17.05
N THR A 57 -2.97 13.23 17.20
CA THR A 57 -1.56 13.63 17.02
C THR A 57 -1.30 14.15 15.61
N ALA A 58 -1.79 13.45 14.58
CA ALA A 58 -1.62 13.84 13.19
C ALA A 58 -2.30 15.18 12.85
N ARG A 59 -3.51 15.44 13.40
CA ARG A 59 -4.22 16.72 13.20
C ARG A 59 -3.53 17.90 13.87
N ALA A 60 -2.87 17.67 15.01
CA ALA A 60 -2.18 18.71 15.75
C ALA A 60 -0.77 19.01 15.20
N ALA A 61 -0.19 18.09 14.43
CA ALA A 61 1.15 18.24 13.88
C ALA A 61 1.17 19.12 12.62
N ASP A 62 2.29 19.81 12.41
CA ASP A 62 2.57 20.49 11.15
C ASP A 62 2.84 19.44 10.06
N PRO A 63 2.05 19.39 8.97
CA PRO A 63 2.21 18.41 7.89
C PRO A 63 3.57 18.49 7.19
N ASP A 64 4.23 19.66 7.24
CA ASP A 64 5.52 19.92 6.60
C ASP A 64 6.70 19.76 7.57
N ALA A 65 6.45 19.33 8.81
CA ALA A 65 7.53 19.01 9.73
C ALA A 65 8.30 17.77 9.24
N PRO A 66 9.66 17.80 9.27
CA PRO A 66 10.48 16.68 8.85
C PRO A 66 10.35 15.52 9.83
N VAL A 67 10.27 14.31 9.28
CA VAL A 67 10.26 13.05 10.02
C VAL A 67 10.76 11.96 9.08
N TRP A 68 11.50 10.98 9.61
CA TRP A 68 11.86 9.82 8.83
C TRP A 68 10.59 9.13 8.31
N SER A 69 10.58 8.68 7.06
CA SER A 69 9.53 7.82 6.54
C SER A 69 10.17 6.68 5.72
N PRO A 70 9.46 5.54 5.55
CA PRO A 70 9.93 4.45 4.71
C PRO A 70 9.76 4.72 3.20
N GLY A 71 9.14 5.84 2.82
CA GLY A 71 8.75 6.16 1.44
C GLY A 71 9.48 7.37 0.88
N ALA A 72 8.90 7.97 -0.17
CA ALA A 72 9.51 9.10 -0.87
C ALA A 72 9.46 10.43 -0.08
N ASP A 73 8.47 10.59 0.81
CA ASP A 73 8.16 11.86 1.48
C ASP A 73 8.61 11.87 2.95
N PRO A 74 9.69 12.59 3.31
CA PRO A 74 10.25 12.61 4.66
C PRO A 74 9.55 13.65 5.57
N HIS A 75 8.22 13.72 5.52
CA HIS A 75 7.41 14.69 6.27
C HIS A 75 6.19 14.04 6.93
N VAL A 76 5.63 14.72 7.94
CA VAL A 76 4.51 14.21 8.74
C VAL A 76 3.30 13.83 7.88
N ARG A 77 3.02 14.58 6.81
CA ARG A 77 1.91 14.33 5.87
C ARG A 77 1.94 12.94 5.20
N HIS A 78 3.08 12.25 5.21
CA HIS A 78 3.19 10.86 4.75
C HIS A 78 2.33 9.89 5.59
N TYR A 79 2.31 10.07 6.91
CA TYR A 79 1.75 9.09 7.83
C TYR A 79 0.24 8.92 7.77
N PRO A 80 -0.59 9.99 7.70
CA PRO A 80 -2.03 9.84 7.58
C PRO A 80 -2.44 9.02 6.34
N ARG A 81 -1.78 9.26 5.20
CA ARG A 81 -2.00 8.52 3.96
C ARG A 81 -1.59 7.06 4.11
N ARG A 82 -0.37 6.81 4.59
CA ARG A 82 0.14 5.45 4.83
C ARG A 82 -0.80 4.62 5.71
N VAL A 83 -1.18 5.18 6.86
CA VAL A 83 -2.02 4.48 7.84
C VAL A 83 -3.44 4.26 7.30
N LEU A 84 -4.00 5.20 6.55
CA LEU A 84 -5.29 5.02 5.88
C LEU A 84 -5.25 3.82 4.90
N PHE A 85 -4.24 3.77 4.03
CA PHE A 85 -4.17 2.73 3.00
C PHE A 85 -3.82 1.36 3.58
N GLU A 86 -2.97 1.32 4.61
CA GLU A 86 -2.72 0.09 5.33
C GLU A 86 -3.99 -0.43 6.01
N THR A 87 -4.77 0.45 6.64
CA THR A 87 -6.06 0.12 7.24
C THR A 87 -7.06 -0.39 6.20
N LEU A 88 -7.09 0.21 5.00
CA LEU A 88 -7.96 -0.18 3.90
C LEU A 88 -7.63 -1.59 3.38
N VAL A 89 -6.35 -1.90 3.19
CA VAL A 89 -5.92 -3.25 2.76
C VAL A 89 -6.19 -4.28 3.85
N HIS A 90 -5.98 -3.93 5.12
CA HIS A 90 -6.29 -4.84 6.23
C HIS A 90 -7.78 -4.97 6.54
N LEU A 91 -8.62 -4.03 6.13
CA LEU A 91 -10.06 -4.24 6.09
C LEU A 91 -10.41 -5.36 5.12
N ALA A 92 -9.82 -5.36 3.91
CA ALA A 92 -10.00 -6.45 2.95
C ALA A 92 -9.53 -7.81 3.50
N ASP A 93 -8.41 -7.85 4.26
CA ASP A 93 -7.99 -9.09 4.94
C ASP A 93 -9.05 -9.61 5.93
N ALA A 94 -9.72 -8.70 6.65
CA ALA A 94 -10.78 -9.06 7.58
C ALA A 94 -12.02 -9.58 6.86
N GLU A 95 -12.45 -8.89 5.79
CA GLU A 95 -13.61 -9.27 4.98
C GLU A 95 -13.38 -10.62 4.27
N LEU A 96 -12.21 -10.83 3.67
CA LEU A 96 -11.84 -12.10 3.06
C LEU A 96 -11.84 -13.24 4.10
N ALA A 97 -11.35 -13.00 5.31
CA ALA A 97 -11.32 -14.01 6.36
C ALA A 97 -12.71 -14.38 6.91
N VAL A 98 -13.68 -13.45 6.88
CA VAL A 98 -15.02 -13.65 7.43
C VAL A 98 -16.01 -14.11 6.36
N ASP A 99 -16.02 -13.44 5.22
CA ASP A 99 -17.03 -13.57 4.17
C ASP A 99 -16.50 -14.22 2.88
N GLY A 100 -15.18 -14.42 2.76
CA GLY A 100 -14.54 -14.96 1.56
C GLY A 100 -14.53 -14.00 0.36
N LYS A 101 -14.92 -12.74 0.57
CA LYS A 101 -14.94 -11.68 -0.44
C LYS A 101 -14.81 -10.32 0.22
N THR A 102 -14.36 -9.31 -0.51
CA THR A 102 -14.31 -7.94 0.00
C THR A 102 -15.58 -7.17 -0.32
N GLY A 103 -15.86 -6.14 0.47
CA GLY A 103 -16.78 -5.07 0.11
C GLY A 103 -16.18 -4.17 -0.98
N PRO A 104 -17.01 -3.30 -1.60
CA PRO A 104 -16.50 -2.28 -2.51
C PRO A 104 -15.65 -1.26 -1.73
N LEU A 105 -14.48 -0.91 -2.28
CA LEU A 105 -13.66 0.19 -1.78
C LEU A 105 -14.08 1.50 -2.46
N ASP A 106 -13.96 2.62 -1.75
CA ASP A 106 -14.15 3.94 -2.37
C ASP A 106 -13.17 4.13 -3.54
N PRO A 107 -13.66 4.38 -4.78
CA PRO A 107 -12.80 4.42 -5.96
C PRO A 107 -11.69 5.48 -5.89
N GLY A 108 -12.00 6.66 -5.35
CA GLY A 108 -11.04 7.75 -5.21
C GLY A 108 -9.92 7.40 -4.22
N THR A 109 -10.30 6.86 -3.05
CA THR A 109 -9.37 6.42 -2.01
C THR A 109 -8.50 5.26 -2.51
N ALA A 110 -9.08 4.30 -3.24
CA ALA A 110 -8.32 3.19 -3.81
C ALA A 110 -7.31 3.65 -4.86
N ALA A 111 -7.70 4.57 -5.75
CA ALA A 111 -6.79 5.15 -6.73
C ALA A 111 -5.64 5.94 -6.05
N ASP A 112 -5.93 6.65 -4.95
CA ASP A 112 -4.92 7.35 -4.16
C ASP A 112 -3.96 6.40 -3.42
N ALA A 113 -4.46 5.24 -3.01
CA ALA A 113 -3.66 4.17 -2.43
C ALA A 113 -2.70 3.53 -3.45
N VAL A 114 -3.14 3.33 -4.70
CA VAL A 114 -2.28 2.86 -5.80
C VAL A 114 -1.16 3.87 -6.08
N ASP A 115 -1.47 5.18 -6.14
CA ASP A 115 -0.44 6.22 -6.26
C ASP A 115 0.60 6.16 -5.14
N HIS A 116 0.13 6.03 -3.91
CA HIS A 116 1.00 5.96 -2.75
C HIS A 116 1.90 4.72 -2.78
N PHE A 117 1.35 3.55 -3.10
CA PHE A 117 2.12 2.32 -3.25
C PHE A 117 3.20 2.47 -4.33
N LEU A 118 2.85 2.95 -5.53
CA LEU A 118 3.81 3.10 -6.64
C LEU A 118 4.87 4.15 -6.35
N THR A 119 4.53 5.20 -5.59
CA THR A 119 5.47 6.24 -5.14
C THR A 119 6.49 5.70 -4.15
N ASP A 120 6.04 4.88 -3.20
CA ASP A 120 6.89 4.40 -2.10
C ASP A 120 7.65 3.12 -2.43
N ALA A 121 7.12 2.26 -3.32
CA ALA A 121 7.71 0.98 -3.69
C ALA A 121 9.22 1.05 -4.02
N PRO A 122 9.73 2.05 -4.77
CA PRO A 122 11.18 2.20 -5.02
C PRO A 122 12.04 2.45 -3.77
N TYR A 123 11.47 2.92 -2.67
CA TYR A 123 12.17 3.21 -1.41
C TYR A 123 12.09 2.07 -0.40
N ILE A 124 11.19 1.12 -0.64
CA ILE A 124 10.97 -0.04 0.23
C ILE A 124 11.86 -1.19 -0.26
N GLY A 125 12.97 -1.45 0.42
CA GLY A 125 14.00 -2.43 0.00
C GLY A 125 13.47 -3.81 -0.38
N ARG A 126 12.50 -4.36 0.37
CA ARG A 126 11.87 -5.66 0.06
C ARG A 126 11.09 -5.69 -1.27
N ILE A 127 10.70 -4.53 -1.80
CA ILE A 127 10.03 -4.37 -3.09
C ILE A 127 11.04 -3.96 -4.16
N ALA A 128 11.85 -2.94 -3.88
CA ALA A 128 12.81 -2.39 -4.83
C ALA A 128 13.88 -3.41 -5.27
N GLU A 129 14.42 -4.20 -4.35
CA GLU A 129 15.52 -5.13 -4.63
C GLU A 129 15.11 -6.31 -5.54
N PRO A 130 13.97 -7.00 -5.34
CA PRO A 130 13.52 -7.99 -6.31
C PRO A 130 13.14 -7.38 -7.67
N VAL A 131 12.47 -6.22 -7.67
CA VAL A 131 12.08 -5.53 -8.92
C VAL A 131 13.32 -5.15 -9.74
N SER A 132 14.42 -4.73 -9.09
CA SER A 132 15.68 -4.42 -9.78
C SER A 132 16.31 -5.61 -10.50
N ARG A 133 15.89 -6.84 -10.15
CA ARG A 133 16.43 -8.10 -10.70
C ARG A 133 15.54 -8.74 -11.75
N LEU A 134 14.42 -8.12 -12.12
CA LEU A 134 13.47 -8.66 -13.10
C LEU A 134 14.09 -8.88 -14.49
N GLY A 135 15.09 -8.09 -14.88
CA GLY A 135 15.71 -8.20 -16.21
C GLY A 135 14.73 -7.90 -17.35
N ARG A 136 13.81 -6.95 -17.12
CA ARG A 136 12.73 -6.57 -18.04
C ARG A 136 12.85 -5.12 -18.49
N ASP A 137 14.07 -4.63 -18.71
CA ASP A 137 14.34 -3.24 -19.06
C ASP A 137 13.56 -2.81 -20.32
N GLY A 138 12.88 -1.67 -20.24
CA GLY A 138 12.02 -1.12 -21.28
C GLY A 138 10.61 -1.70 -21.33
N ALA A 139 10.31 -2.77 -20.56
CA ALA A 139 8.97 -3.33 -20.49
C ALA A 139 8.01 -2.35 -19.79
N VAL A 140 6.78 -2.28 -20.31
CA VAL A 140 5.75 -1.35 -19.84
C VAL A 140 4.56 -2.13 -19.29
N LEU A 141 4.29 -1.95 -17.99
CA LEU A 141 3.10 -2.48 -17.32
C LEU A 141 2.09 -1.35 -17.14
N ARG A 142 0.86 -1.56 -17.59
CA ARG A 142 -0.22 -0.58 -17.44
C ARG A 142 -1.34 -1.11 -16.55
N LEU A 143 -1.76 -0.30 -15.58
CA LEU A 143 -2.92 -0.55 -14.74
C LEU A 143 -3.98 0.50 -15.10
N ALA A 144 -5.20 0.07 -15.42
CA ALA A 144 -6.30 0.95 -15.82
C ALA A 144 -7.52 0.72 -14.93
N ALA A 145 -7.95 1.75 -14.21
CA ALA A 145 -9.14 1.73 -13.38
C ALA A 145 -10.36 2.20 -14.19
N ARG A 146 -11.33 1.32 -14.41
CA ARG A 146 -12.53 1.61 -15.22
C ARG A 146 -13.54 2.51 -14.52
N ASP A 147 -13.64 2.43 -13.19
CA ASP A 147 -14.54 3.22 -12.33
C ASP A 147 -14.14 4.69 -12.17
N THR A 148 -12.83 4.97 -12.21
CA THR A 148 -12.26 6.31 -12.02
C THR A 148 -11.67 6.90 -13.31
N GLY A 149 -11.44 6.09 -14.33
CA GLY A 149 -10.68 6.46 -15.53
C GLY A 149 -9.19 6.66 -15.27
N ALA A 150 -8.71 6.33 -14.07
CA ALA A 150 -7.31 6.42 -13.70
C ALA A 150 -6.44 5.42 -14.49
N VAL A 151 -5.27 5.86 -14.94
CA VAL A 151 -4.28 4.98 -15.58
C VAL A 151 -2.93 5.20 -14.92
N TRP A 152 -2.24 4.10 -14.62
CA TRP A 152 -0.85 4.09 -14.16
C TRP A 152 -0.01 3.35 -15.19
N THR A 153 1.04 4.02 -15.69
CA THR A 153 1.99 3.42 -16.63
C THR A 153 3.33 3.28 -15.94
N LEU A 154 3.76 2.05 -15.72
CA LEU A 154 5.04 1.68 -15.11
C LEU A 154 6.02 1.27 -16.21
N VAL A 155 7.22 1.83 -16.19
CA VAL A 155 8.31 1.49 -17.11
C VAL A 155 9.45 0.88 -16.31
N LEU A 156 9.74 -0.40 -16.56
CA LEU A 156 10.84 -1.10 -15.92
C LEU A 156 12.17 -0.70 -16.54
N GLY A 157 13.22 -0.58 -15.73
CA GLY A 157 14.57 -0.26 -16.19
C GLY A 157 15.42 0.45 -15.16
N GLY A 158 16.72 0.56 -15.44
CA GLY A 158 17.66 1.31 -14.59
C GLY A 158 17.80 0.76 -13.17
N GLY A 159 17.58 -0.55 -12.99
CA GLY A 159 17.60 -1.18 -11.67
C GLY A 159 16.32 -0.97 -10.85
N GLY A 160 15.18 -0.69 -11.49
CA GLY A 160 13.89 -0.58 -10.81
C GLY A 160 12.77 -0.30 -11.80
N PHE A 161 11.93 0.67 -11.46
CA PHE A 161 10.89 1.18 -12.35
C PHE A 161 10.64 2.67 -12.11
N THR A 162 10.10 3.33 -13.13
CA THR A 162 9.46 4.65 -13.00
C THR A 162 7.98 4.51 -13.32
N TRP A 163 7.16 5.45 -12.84
CA TRP A 163 5.74 5.43 -13.14
C TRP A 163 5.19 6.82 -13.40
N THR A 164 4.11 6.90 -14.17
CA THR A 164 3.38 8.14 -14.45
C THR A 164 1.88 7.89 -14.47
N ARG A 165 1.10 8.94 -14.19
CA ARG A 165 -0.35 8.96 -14.45
C ARG A 165 -0.62 9.13 -15.95
N GLY A 166 -1.61 8.39 -16.44
CA GLY A 166 -2.12 8.49 -17.80
C GLY A 166 -1.65 7.38 -18.74
N SER A 167 -2.22 7.38 -19.94
CA SER A 167 -1.94 6.42 -21.02
C SER A 167 -0.83 6.86 -21.98
N GLY A 168 -0.17 8.00 -21.70
CA GLY A 168 0.93 8.51 -22.50
C GLY A 168 2.13 7.56 -22.53
N GLY A 169 2.95 7.65 -23.58
CA GLY A 169 4.18 6.87 -23.72
C GLY A 169 4.05 5.67 -24.68
N ALA A 170 4.93 4.68 -24.49
CA ALA A 170 5.01 3.49 -25.34
C ALA A 170 3.78 2.59 -25.18
N GLN A 171 3.57 1.72 -26.17
CA GLN A 171 2.56 0.66 -26.08
C GLN A 171 2.86 -0.25 -24.90
N PRO A 172 1.86 -0.62 -24.09
CA PRO A 172 2.07 -1.46 -22.93
C PRO A 172 2.50 -2.85 -23.40
N THR A 173 3.56 -3.38 -22.80
CA THR A 173 3.95 -4.78 -22.95
C THR A 173 2.87 -5.68 -22.34
N ALA A 174 2.32 -5.27 -21.20
CA ALA A 174 1.17 -5.89 -20.55
C ALA A 174 0.26 -4.81 -19.95
N ALA A 175 -1.05 -5.04 -19.96
CA ALA A 175 -2.00 -4.19 -19.25
C ALA A 175 -3.06 -4.99 -18.51
N VAL A 176 -3.49 -4.46 -17.38
CA VAL A 176 -4.60 -4.96 -16.55
C VAL A 176 -5.61 -3.85 -16.37
N GLU A 177 -6.87 -4.16 -16.66
CA GLU A 177 -8.00 -3.27 -16.40
C GLU A 177 -8.92 -3.89 -15.33
N ALA A 178 -9.25 -3.10 -14.30
CA ALA A 178 -10.19 -3.47 -13.25
C ALA A 178 -10.78 -2.22 -12.56
N ASP A 179 -11.56 -2.34 -11.49
CA ASP A 179 -11.86 -1.18 -10.63
C ASP A 179 -10.63 -0.81 -9.79
N ALA A 180 -10.53 0.45 -9.35
CA ALA A 180 -9.37 0.94 -8.59
C ALA A 180 -9.12 0.11 -7.32
N GLY A 181 -10.19 -0.30 -6.63
CA GLY A 181 -10.12 -1.18 -5.46
C GLY A 181 -9.55 -2.56 -5.79
N GLU A 182 -9.96 -3.15 -6.90
CA GLU A 182 -9.47 -4.47 -7.33
C GLU A 182 -8.00 -4.41 -7.73
N LEU A 183 -7.57 -3.35 -8.43
CA LEU A 183 -6.16 -3.12 -8.75
C LEU A 183 -5.30 -2.92 -7.49
N LEU A 184 -5.82 -2.21 -6.49
CA LEU A 184 -5.14 -2.07 -5.20
C LEU A 184 -4.97 -3.45 -4.54
N LEU A 185 -6.02 -4.26 -4.50
CA LEU A 185 -5.97 -5.60 -3.91
C LEU A 185 -5.08 -6.56 -4.71
N LEU A 186 -4.97 -6.40 -6.02
CA LEU A 186 -3.99 -7.12 -6.86
C LEU A 186 -2.56 -6.76 -6.47
N LEU A 187 -2.23 -5.46 -6.38
CA LEU A 187 -0.89 -4.99 -6.02
C LEU A 187 -0.48 -5.41 -4.61
N HIS A 188 -1.46 -5.57 -3.72
CA HIS A 188 -1.24 -6.06 -2.36
C HIS A 188 -1.43 -7.58 -2.22
N HIS A 189 -1.58 -8.35 -3.31
CA HIS A 189 -1.67 -9.82 -3.28
C HIS A 189 -2.87 -10.38 -2.50
N ARG A 190 -3.95 -9.59 -2.39
CA ARG A 190 -5.22 -10.05 -1.81
C ARG A 190 -6.09 -10.70 -2.86
N TYR A 191 -6.00 -10.24 -4.10
CA TYR A 191 -6.61 -10.86 -5.26
C TYR A 191 -5.55 -11.53 -6.13
N GLY A 192 -5.86 -12.73 -6.63
CA GLY A 192 -5.06 -13.37 -7.66
C GLY A 192 -5.25 -12.69 -9.00
N ALA A 193 -4.21 -12.67 -9.84
CA ALA A 193 -4.31 -12.08 -11.18
C ALA A 193 -5.27 -12.85 -12.11
N ASP A 194 -5.70 -14.07 -11.74
CA ASP A 194 -6.67 -14.88 -12.48
C ASP A 194 -8.12 -14.67 -12.04
N GLU A 195 -8.37 -13.78 -11.06
CA GLU A 195 -9.72 -13.41 -10.67
C GLU A 195 -10.49 -12.81 -11.87
N PRO A 196 -11.79 -13.13 -12.02
CA PRO A 196 -12.57 -12.77 -13.20
C PRO A 196 -12.83 -11.26 -13.34
N CYS A 197 -12.50 -10.47 -12.32
CA CYS A 197 -12.61 -9.01 -12.34
C CYS A 197 -11.52 -8.33 -13.19
N PHE A 198 -10.42 -9.02 -13.51
CA PHE A 198 -9.29 -8.48 -14.25
C PHE A 198 -9.37 -8.80 -15.75
N ALA A 199 -9.39 -7.76 -16.58
CA ALA A 199 -9.19 -7.88 -18.01
C ALA A 199 -7.71 -7.68 -18.36
N HIS A 200 -7.10 -8.68 -19.00
CA HIS A 200 -5.67 -8.69 -19.34
C HIS A 200 -5.46 -8.49 -20.83
N THR A 201 -4.42 -7.72 -21.20
CA THR A 201 -3.94 -7.61 -22.58
C THR A 201 -2.41 -7.64 -22.63
N GLY A 202 -1.85 -8.09 -23.75
CA GLY A 202 -0.40 -8.19 -23.95
C GLY A 202 0.23 -9.42 -23.29
N ASP A 203 1.51 -9.31 -22.93
CA ASP A 203 2.32 -10.37 -22.34
C ASP A 203 2.07 -10.51 -20.84
N ARG A 204 1.16 -11.41 -20.46
CA ARG A 204 0.81 -11.71 -19.06
C ARG A 204 2.03 -12.08 -18.19
N SER A 205 3.09 -12.66 -18.78
CA SER A 205 4.28 -13.06 -18.01
C SER A 205 5.00 -11.87 -17.35
N LEU A 206 4.81 -10.65 -17.88
CA LEU A 206 5.30 -9.43 -17.25
C LEU A 206 4.57 -9.11 -15.95
N LEU A 207 3.23 -9.22 -15.95
CA LEU A 207 2.43 -9.02 -14.73
C LEU A 207 2.78 -10.06 -13.67
N ASP A 208 2.87 -11.33 -14.06
CA ASP A 208 3.19 -12.41 -13.11
C ASP A 208 4.58 -12.22 -12.51
N ALA A 209 5.57 -11.79 -13.31
CA ALA A 209 6.90 -11.45 -12.83
C ALA A 209 6.89 -10.26 -11.87
N TRP A 210 6.12 -9.21 -12.17
CA TRP A 210 5.92 -8.06 -11.28
C TRP A 210 5.32 -8.48 -9.94
N LEU A 211 4.25 -9.28 -9.96
CA LEU A 211 3.61 -9.76 -8.74
C LEU A 211 4.53 -10.67 -7.93
N ALA A 212 5.26 -11.57 -8.59
CA ALA A 212 6.25 -12.41 -7.91
C ALA A 212 7.37 -11.59 -7.25
N ALA A 213 7.84 -10.52 -7.89
CA ALA A 213 8.87 -9.65 -7.34
C ALA A 213 8.37 -8.74 -6.20
N THR A 214 7.07 -8.45 -6.15
CA THR A 214 6.48 -7.55 -5.15
C THR A 214 5.72 -8.28 -4.04
N ALA A 215 5.79 -9.62 -4.01
CA ALA A 215 5.18 -10.43 -2.98
C ALA A 215 5.78 -10.13 -1.57
N PRO A 216 4.95 -10.16 -0.51
CA PRO A 216 5.36 -9.82 0.85
C PRO A 216 6.30 -10.85 1.51
#